data_AF-A0AAV6M664-F1
#
_entry.id   AF-A0AAV6M664-F1
#
_cell.length_a   1.000
_cell.length_b   1.000
_cell.length_c   1.000
_cell.angle_alpha   90.00
_cell.angle_beta   90.00
_cell.angle_gamma   90.00
#
_symmetry.space_group_name_H-M   'P 1'
#
loop_
_entity.id
_entity.type
_entity.pdbx_description
1 polymer ?
#
loop_
_entity_poly.entity_id
_entity_poly.type
_entity_poly.pdbx_seq_one_letter_code
_entity_poly.pdbx_strand_id
1 'polypeptide(L)'
;MVREHLAPNVITINTLVDGMCKLGRISTAVEFFREMQQKGLKGNSVTYTVSINAFCKVDDIDKAMKFLDEMSKAGRYPDAIVYYTLICGLARAGRQQSNQPIVKNPILSKTNFCPSMALFNLVTKAAVRSTSQSLLNTLRCMSNVPENTVYGGPTSNTPNQRVTLTNLKQKYKKGEPITMVTAYDYPSGVHLDMAGIDIALVGDSASMVVHGHDTTLPITLDEMLVHCRSVARGARRPLLIGDLPFGTYESSSVQAVDTAVRVLKEGGMDAIKLEGGAHSRITAARAIVEAGIAVMGHVGLTPQAISVLGGFRPQGKNIASAVKVVETAISLQEAGCFAVVLECVPPEVAAAATAALRIPTIGIGAGPFCSGQVLVYHDLLGMLQHPHHAKVTPKFCKQFAQIGDVINKALSDYKEEVSNGSFPGPLHSPYKISDDDYNGFLKELRSMGLDGAASAAAAKANR
;
A
#
# COMPACT_ATOMS: atom_id res chain seq x y z
N MET A 1 41.11 -4.18 5.70
CA MET A 1 40.93 -3.10 6.70
C MET A 1 42.21 -2.77 7.45
N VAL A 2 42.76 -3.66 8.31
CA VAL A 2 44.00 -3.36 9.08
C VAL A 2 45.23 -3.15 8.17
N ARG A 3 45.38 -3.96 7.11
CA ARG A 3 46.46 -3.81 6.12
C ARG A 3 46.36 -2.54 5.25
N GLU A 4 45.19 -1.90 5.21
CA GLU A 4 44.91 -0.76 4.31
C GLU A 4 44.60 0.54 5.06
N HIS A 5 44.88 0.61 6.36
CA HIS A 5 44.71 1.82 7.19
C HIS A 5 43.28 2.42 7.18
N LEU A 6 42.26 1.61 6.86
CA LEU A 6 40.86 2.06 6.82
C LEU A 6 40.23 2.00 8.22
N ALA A 7 39.79 3.15 8.72
CA ALA A 7 39.13 3.28 10.02
C ALA A 7 37.73 2.61 10.00
N PRO A 8 37.42 1.69 10.93
CA PRO A 8 36.11 1.06 10.99
C PRO A 8 35.00 2.07 11.30
N ASN A 9 33.83 1.91 10.67
CA ASN A 9 32.63 2.70 10.95
C ASN A 9 31.51 1.82 11.55
N VAL A 10 30.38 2.44 11.92
CA VAL A 10 29.26 1.75 12.60
C VAL A 10 28.67 0.61 11.76
N ILE A 11 28.68 0.72 10.43
CA ILE A 11 28.19 -0.32 9.53
C ILE A 11 29.15 -1.52 9.56
N THR A 12 30.46 -1.27 9.54
CA THR A 12 31.49 -2.32 9.69
C THR A 12 31.31 -3.10 11.00
N ILE A 13 31.05 -2.40 12.11
CA ILE A 13 30.84 -3.03 13.42
C ILE A 13 29.58 -3.91 13.40
N ASN A 14 28.46 -3.39 12.89
CA ASN A 14 27.20 -4.13 12.84
C ASN A 14 27.32 -5.43 12.03
N THR A 15 27.98 -5.35 10.87
CA THR A 15 28.17 -6.51 9.99
C THR A 15 29.10 -7.56 10.60
N LEU A 16 30.20 -7.14 11.25
CA LEU A 16 31.14 -8.07 11.89
C LEU A 16 30.53 -8.72 13.13
N VAL A 17 29.79 -7.96 13.95
CA VAL A 17 29.08 -8.51 15.12
C VAL A 17 28.01 -9.50 14.66
N ASP A 18 27.16 -9.16 13.69
CA ASP A 18 26.15 -10.08 13.14
C ASP A 18 26.78 -11.35 12.55
N GLY A 19 27.88 -11.21 11.79
CA GLY A 19 28.62 -12.33 11.20
C GLY A 19 29.22 -13.26 12.23
N MET A 20 29.91 -12.73 13.25
CA MET A 20 30.47 -13.53 14.35
C MET A 20 29.36 -14.23 15.15
N CYS A 21 28.23 -13.55 15.34
CA CYS A 21 27.07 -14.11 16.00
C CYS A 21 26.41 -15.25 15.22
N LYS A 22 26.28 -15.13 13.89
CA LYS A 22 25.77 -16.21 13.02
C LYS A 22 26.68 -17.43 13.00
N LEU A 23 27.99 -17.24 13.19
CA LEU A 23 28.97 -18.33 13.31
C LEU A 23 29.07 -18.92 14.72
N GLY A 24 28.20 -18.51 15.66
CA GLY A 24 28.20 -19.01 17.05
C GLY A 24 29.35 -18.50 17.92
N ARG A 25 30.18 -17.58 17.42
CA ARG A 25 31.35 -17.02 18.13
C ARG A 25 30.95 -15.82 19.00
N ILE A 26 30.00 -16.05 19.90
CA ILE A 26 29.34 -14.98 20.67
C ILE A 26 30.31 -14.23 21.59
N SER A 27 31.19 -14.93 22.32
CA SER A 27 32.16 -14.30 23.21
C SER A 27 33.10 -13.35 22.47
N THR A 28 33.58 -13.77 21.29
CA THR A 28 34.43 -12.94 20.42
C THR A 28 33.70 -11.72 19.88
N ALA A 29 32.41 -11.86 19.51
CA ALA A 29 31.59 -10.73 19.06
C ALA A 29 31.42 -9.66 20.15
N VAL A 30 31.33 -10.08 21.41
CA VAL A 30 31.15 -9.20 22.58
C VAL A 30 32.43 -8.47 22.94
N GLU A 31 33.56 -9.19 22.95
CA GLU A 31 34.89 -8.58 23.16
C GLU A 31 35.19 -7.56 22.07
N PHE A 32 34.94 -7.91 20.81
CA PHE A 32 35.08 -7.01 19.67
C PHE A 32 34.20 -5.76 19.83
N PHE A 33 32.92 -5.91 20.21
CA PHE A 33 32.05 -4.75 20.43
C PHE A 33 32.55 -3.83 21.55
N ARG A 34 33.07 -4.38 22.66
CA ARG A 34 33.64 -3.60 23.76
C ARG A 34 34.94 -2.87 23.39
N GLU A 35 35.81 -3.52 22.64
CA GLU A 35 37.05 -2.90 22.13
C GLU A 35 36.72 -1.70 21.22
N MET A 36 35.68 -1.83 20.39
CA MET A 36 35.24 -0.76 19.51
C MET A 36 34.61 0.42 20.29
N GLN A 37 33.90 0.14 21.39
CA GLN A 37 33.41 1.19 22.29
C GLN A 37 34.56 1.96 22.96
N GLN A 38 35.63 1.27 23.39
CA GLN A 38 36.83 1.91 23.97
C GLN A 38 37.57 2.80 22.96
N LYS A 39 37.53 2.44 21.67
CA LYS A 39 38.07 3.23 20.57
C LYS A 39 37.16 4.40 20.13
N GLY A 40 36.13 4.72 20.90
CA GLY A 40 35.25 5.87 20.67
C GLY A 40 34.09 5.61 19.70
N LEU A 41 33.94 4.40 19.18
CA LEU A 41 32.86 4.04 18.25
C LEU A 41 31.63 3.56 19.04
N LYS A 42 30.78 4.52 19.39
CA LYS A 42 29.50 4.26 20.09
C LYS A 42 28.49 3.62 19.12
N GLY A 43 28.42 2.29 19.05
CA GLY A 43 27.46 1.55 18.22
C GLY A 43 26.03 2.06 18.36
N ASN A 44 25.19 2.01 17.32
CA ASN A 44 23.85 2.63 17.27
C ASN A 44 22.73 1.66 17.70
N SER A 45 21.45 2.08 17.61
CA SER A 45 20.29 1.24 17.99
C SER A 45 20.34 -0.15 17.34
N VAL A 46 20.72 -0.19 16.05
CA VAL A 46 20.86 -1.42 15.27
C VAL A 46 21.93 -2.34 15.86
N THR A 47 23.04 -1.80 16.36
CA THR A 47 24.11 -2.61 16.99
C THR A 47 23.60 -3.36 18.22
N TYR A 48 22.87 -2.68 19.10
CA TYR A 48 22.29 -3.30 20.30
C TYR A 48 21.22 -4.33 19.94
N THR A 49 20.36 -4.06 18.95
CA THR A 49 19.35 -5.01 18.47
C THR A 49 19.98 -6.30 17.94
N VAL A 50 21.06 -6.20 17.15
CA VAL A 50 21.77 -7.35 16.61
C VAL A 50 22.42 -8.19 17.72
N SER A 51 23.10 -7.55 18.68
CA SER A 51 23.70 -8.25 19.82
C SER A 51 22.66 -8.95 20.69
N ILE A 52 21.55 -8.27 21.02
CA ILE A 52 20.44 -8.85 21.80
C ILE A 52 19.84 -10.06 21.08
N ASN A 53 19.60 -9.97 19.77
CA ASN A 53 19.10 -11.09 18.96
C ASN A 53 20.06 -12.28 18.92
N ALA A 54 21.35 -12.01 18.84
CA ALA A 54 22.36 -13.05 18.86
C ALA A 54 22.38 -13.83 20.18
N PHE A 55 22.33 -13.13 21.32
CA PHE A 55 22.28 -13.76 22.64
C PHE A 55 20.99 -14.55 22.85
N CYS A 56 19.85 -14.05 22.36
CA CYS A 56 18.59 -14.79 22.39
C CYS A 56 18.63 -16.07 21.54
N LYS A 57 19.40 -16.10 20.45
CA LYS A 57 19.54 -17.29 19.59
C LYS A 57 20.40 -18.39 20.21
N VAL A 58 21.35 -18.04 21.07
CA VAL A 58 22.20 -19.01 21.80
C VAL A 58 21.71 -19.29 23.22
N ASP A 59 20.47 -18.88 23.55
CA ASP A 59 19.82 -19.07 24.85
C ASP A 59 20.52 -18.40 26.05
N ASP A 60 21.41 -17.43 25.81
CA ASP A 60 22.12 -16.67 26.84
C ASP A 60 21.34 -15.38 27.18
N ILE A 61 20.16 -15.59 27.76
CA ILE A 61 19.18 -14.52 28.02
C ILE A 61 19.68 -13.50 29.04
N ASP A 62 20.49 -13.93 30.01
CA ASP A 62 21.01 -13.04 31.06
C ASP A 62 21.94 -11.97 30.46
N LYS A 63 22.75 -12.33 29.45
CA LYS A 63 23.54 -11.35 28.70
C LYS A 63 22.69 -10.48 27.78
N ALA A 64 21.65 -11.05 27.14
CA ALA A 64 20.71 -10.27 26.33
C ALA A 64 20.04 -9.14 27.16
N MET A 65 19.64 -9.45 28.39
CA MET A 65 19.06 -8.48 29.32
C MET A 65 20.06 -7.42 29.80
N LYS A 66 21.33 -7.81 30.02
CA LYS A 66 22.39 -6.85 30.36
C LYS A 66 22.63 -5.84 29.24
N PHE A 67 22.61 -6.29 27.98
CA PHE A 67 22.73 -5.41 26.81
C PHE A 67 21.54 -4.47 26.63
N LEU A 68 20.33 -4.88 27.03
CA LEU A 68 19.14 -4.01 27.04
C LEU A 68 19.28 -2.87 28.06
N ASP A 69 19.82 -3.15 29.24
CA ASP A 69 20.10 -2.14 30.28
C ASP A 69 21.23 -1.19 29.84
N GLU A 70 22.29 -1.72 29.22
CA GLU A 70 23.36 -0.91 28.63
C GLU A 70 22.86 -0.01 27.49
N MET A 71 21.94 -0.48 26.64
CA MET A 71 21.29 0.31 25.60
C MET A 71 20.53 1.51 26.20
N SER A 72 19.78 1.26 27.27
CA SER A 72 18.98 2.26 27.98
C SER A 72 19.87 3.31 28.68
N LYS A 73 20.95 2.88 29.34
CA LYS A 73 21.94 3.75 29.99
C LYS A 73 22.73 4.60 28.99
N ALA A 74 22.90 4.12 27.76
CA ALA A 74 23.50 4.88 26.66
C ALA A 74 22.54 5.91 26.03
N GLY A 75 21.35 6.12 26.62
CA GLY A 75 20.35 7.08 26.15
C GLY A 75 19.64 6.61 24.87
N ARG A 76 19.67 5.30 24.57
CA ARG A 76 19.01 4.72 23.40
C ARG A 76 17.85 3.84 23.84
N TYR A 77 16.68 4.10 23.27
CA TYR A 77 15.47 3.39 23.65
C TYR A 77 15.26 2.16 22.78
N PRO A 78 14.98 0.98 23.37
CA PRO A 78 14.68 -0.23 22.62
C PRO A 78 13.47 -0.03 21.72
N ASP A 79 13.57 -0.48 20.47
CA ASP A 79 12.45 -0.46 19.53
C ASP A 79 11.59 -1.74 19.65
N ALA A 80 10.49 -1.76 18.92
CA ALA A 80 9.55 -2.88 18.84
C ALA A 80 10.24 -4.22 18.50
N ILE A 81 11.31 -4.19 17.70
CA ILE A 81 12.03 -5.38 17.24
C ILE A 81 12.84 -5.96 18.41
N VAL A 82 13.51 -5.12 19.21
CA VAL A 82 14.26 -5.56 20.40
C VAL A 82 13.35 -6.29 21.39
N TYR A 83 12.18 -5.73 21.68
CA TYR A 83 11.22 -6.34 22.60
C TYR A 83 10.65 -7.65 22.05
N TYR A 84 10.28 -7.70 20.76
CA TYR A 84 9.83 -8.93 20.11
C TYR A 84 10.88 -10.05 20.21
N THR A 85 12.13 -9.73 19.88
CA THR A 85 13.25 -10.67 19.93
C THR A 85 13.51 -11.23 21.33
N LEU A 86 13.45 -10.39 22.37
CA LEU A 86 13.62 -10.83 23.76
C LEU A 86 12.48 -11.72 24.24
N ILE A 87 11.23 -11.39 23.91
CA ILE A 87 10.07 -12.20 24.29
C ILE A 87 10.12 -13.58 23.62
N CYS A 88 10.51 -13.63 22.34
CA CYS A 88 10.74 -14.90 21.64
C CYS A 88 11.89 -15.71 22.24
N GLY A 89 13.00 -15.07 22.63
CA GLY A 89 14.13 -15.72 23.30
C GLY A 89 13.75 -16.31 24.67
N LEU A 90 13.12 -15.51 25.52
CA LEU A 90 12.66 -15.91 26.86
C LEU A 90 11.65 -17.07 26.83
N ALA A 91 10.78 -17.10 25.81
CA ALA A 91 9.82 -18.18 25.63
C ALA A 91 10.47 -19.51 25.23
N ARG A 92 11.59 -19.45 24.48
CA ARG A 92 12.37 -20.64 24.09
C ARG A 92 13.20 -21.20 25.26
N ALA A 93 13.70 -20.33 26.13
CA ALA A 93 14.50 -20.68 27.31
C ALA A 93 13.71 -21.30 28.48
N GLY A 94 12.37 -21.35 28.38
CA GLY A 94 11.50 -21.83 29.47
C GLY A 94 11.45 -20.92 30.71
N ARG A 95 12.15 -19.79 30.72
CA ARG A 95 12.23 -18.84 31.85
C ARG A 95 11.05 -17.86 31.86
N GLN A 96 9.83 -18.37 32.04
CA GLN A 96 8.61 -17.56 31.89
C GLN A 96 8.34 -16.57 33.05
N GLN A 97 8.96 -16.77 34.22
CA GLN A 97 8.75 -15.90 35.39
C GLN A 97 9.51 -14.56 35.31
N SER A 98 10.59 -14.48 34.52
CA SER A 98 11.38 -13.25 34.33
C SER A 98 10.76 -12.27 33.30
N ASN A 99 9.58 -12.57 32.74
CA ASN A 99 8.86 -11.70 31.80
C ASN A 99 8.22 -10.47 32.46
N GLN A 100 8.01 -10.48 33.79
CA GLN A 100 7.26 -9.43 34.47
C GLN A 100 7.85 -8.00 34.37
N PRO A 101 9.17 -7.77 34.41
CA PRO A 101 9.73 -6.42 34.30
C PRO A 101 9.68 -5.86 32.88
N ILE A 102 9.77 -6.73 31.86
CA ILE A 102 9.79 -6.34 30.45
C ILE A 102 8.40 -5.90 30.01
N VAL A 103 7.37 -6.68 30.37
CA VAL A 103 5.96 -6.40 30.04
C VAL A 103 5.42 -5.17 30.80
N LYS A 104 6.00 -4.83 31.97
CA LYS A 104 5.64 -3.65 32.76
C LYS A 104 6.39 -2.37 32.38
N ASN A 105 7.30 -2.40 31.40
CA ASN A 105 8.09 -1.23 31.04
C ASN A 105 7.20 -0.16 30.35
N PRO A 106 7.14 1.08 30.87
CA PRO A 106 6.18 2.11 30.43
C PRO A 106 6.27 2.49 28.93
N ILE A 107 7.35 2.15 28.23
CA ILE A 107 7.50 2.39 26.79
C ILE A 107 6.55 1.50 25.96
N LEU A 108 6.25 0.27 26.41
CA LEU A 108 5.26 -0.62 25.77
C LEU A 108 3.81 -0.12 25.92
N SER A 109 3.54 0.75 26.89
CA SER A 109 2.21 1.37 27.07
C SER A 109 2.00 2.63 26.22
N LYS A 110 3.07 3.23 25.69
CA LYS A 110 3.03 4.51 24.94
C LYS A 110 3.30 4.36 23.45
N THR A 111 3.68 3.18 22.98
CA THR A 111 3.88 2.90 21.56
C THR A 111 2.73 2.00 21.09
N ASN A 112 1.99 2.43 20.05
CA ASN A 112 0.91 1.66 19.44
C ASN A 112 1.46 0.36 18.81
N PHE A 113 1.63 -0.66 19.64
CA PHE A 113 2.18 -1.96 19.27
C PHE A 113 1.01 -2.92 18.94
N CYS A 114 0.96 -3.42 17.70
CA CYS A 114 0.15 -4.58 17.31
C CYS A 114 1.06 -5.81 17.28
N PRO A 115 1.00 -6.72 18.27
CA PRO A 115 1.72 -7.98 18.21
C PRO A 115 1.23 -8.81 17.02
N SER A 116 2.12 -9.51 16.31
CA SER A 116 1.67 -10.57 15.41
C SER A 116 0.89 -11.65 16.21
N MET A 117 -0.05 -12.35 15.58
CA MET A 117 -0.85 -13.42 16.22
C MET A 117 0.00 -14.46 16.96
N ALA A 118 1.25 -14.69 16.52
CA ALA A 118 2.20 -15.56 17.19
C ALA A 118 2.62 -15.03 18.58
N LEU A 119 2.83 -13.72 18.71
CA LEU A 119 3.18 -13.07 19.98
C LEU A 119 1.97 -13.00 20.93
N PHE A 120 0.76 -12.77 20.41
CA PHE A 120 -0.48 -12.82 21.19
C PHE A 120 -0.75 -14.22 21.77
N ASN A 121 -0.58 -15.27 20.96
CA ASN A 121 -0.74 -16.67 21.39
C ASN A 121 0.33 -17.12 22.40
N LEU A 122 1.53 -16.56 22.32
CA LEU A 122 2.65 -16.87 23.22
C LEU A 122 2.49 -16.19 24.59
N VAL A 123 2.06 -14.92 24.60
CA VAL A 123 1.79 -14.14 25.82
C VAL A 123 0.54 -14.66 26.55
N THR A 124 -0.50 -15.07 25.83
CA THR A 124 -1.70 -15.69 26.43
C THR A 124 -1.39 -17.06 27.04
N LYS A 125 -0.60 -17.91 26.38
CA LYS A 125 -0.14 -19.20 26.97
C LYS A 125 0.69 -19.01 28.25
N ALA A 126 1.48 -17.94 28.34
CA ALA A 126 2.26 -17.62 29.54
C ALA A 126 1.39 -17.02 30.67
N ALA A 127 0.37 -16.23 30.34
CA ALA A 127 -0.52 -15.58 31.32
C ALA A 127 -1.57 -16.54 31.93
N VAL A 128 -2.02 -17.54 31.17
CA VAL A 128 -3.05 -18.52 31.62
C VAL A 128 -2.57 -19.40 32.80
N ARG A 129 -1.28 -19.38 33.17
CA ARG A 129 -0.74 -20.15 34.30
C ARG A 129 -0.44 -19.33 35.57
N SER A 130 -0.77 -18.04 35.62
CA SER A 130 -0.53 -17.17 36.78
C SER A 130 -1.84 -16.58 37.32
N THR A 131 -2.23 -16.98 38.52
CA THR A 131 -3.47 -16.62 39.24
C THR A 131 -3.45 -15.20 39.86
N SER A 132 -2.89 -14.20 39.19
CA SER A 132 -2.84 -12.83 39.73
C SER A 132 -3.81 -11.89 39.01
N GLN A 133 -4.86 -11.49 39.73
CA GLN A 133 -5.94 -10.59 39.30
C GLN A 133 -5.45 -9.22 38.76
N SER A 134 -4.26 -8.75 39.17
CA SER A 134 -3.73 -7.46 38.69
C SER A 134 -3.23 -7.50 37.25
N LEU A 135 -2.76 -8.66 36.77
CA LEU A 135 -2.33 -8.88 35.39
C LEU A 135 -3.51 -8.91 34.42
N LEU A 136 -4.67 -9.39 34.87
CA LEU A 136 -5.93 -9.34 34.12
C LEU A 136 -6.43 -7.90 33.91
N ASN A 137 -6.22 -7.02 34.88
CA ASN A 137 -6.61 -5.61 34.75
C ASN A 137 -5.68 -4.83 33.81
N THR A 138 -4.36 -5.08 33.82
CA THR A 138 -3.46 -4.45 32.85
C THR A 138 -3.68 -5.01 31.43
N LEU A 139 -4.03 -6.29 31.29
CA LEU A 139 -4.48 -6.87 30.02
C LEU A 139 -5.80 -6.24 29.54
N ARG A 140 -6.69 -5.83 30.45
CA ARG A 140 -7.94 -5.11 30.12
C ARG A 140 -7.69 -3.70 29.60
N CYS A 141 -6.60 -3.06 30.02
CA CYS A 141 -6.14 -1.77 29.46
C CYS A 141 -5.43 -1.92 28.11
N MET A 142 -5.00 -3.14 27.75
CA MET A 142 -4.26 -3.44 26.52
C MET A 142 -5.07 -4.33 25.55
N SER A 143 -6.32 -4.64 25.87
CA SER A 143 -7.21 -5.39 24.99
C SER A 143 -8.16 -4.42 24.29
N ASN A 144 -8.13 -4.41 22.96
CA ASN A 144 -9.27 -4.01 22.14
C ASN A 144 -10.36 -5.09 22.21
N VAL A 145 -10.78 -5.49 23.42
CA VAL A 145 -12.03 -6.24 23.56
C VAL A 145 -13.15 -5.21 23.40
N PRO A 146 -14.08 -5.42 22.46
CA PRO A 146 -15.25 -4.58 22.30
C PRO A 146 -15.99 -4.45 23.64
N GLU A 147 -16.60 -3.29 23.91
CA GLU A 147 -17.67 -3.19 24.89
C GLU A 147 -18.60 -4.40 24.77
N ASN A 148 -19.05 -4.94 25.92
CA ASN A 148 -19.90 -6.14 26.06
C ASN A 148 -21.12 -6.13 25.12
N THR A 149 -20.87 -6.45 23.85
CA THR A 149 -21.83 -6.66 22.80
C THR A 149 -21.17 -7.69 21.90
N VAL A 150 -21.53 -8.95 22.11
CA VAL A 150 -21.10 -10.08 21.27
C VAL A 150 -21.49 -9.84 19.78
N TYR A 151 -22.41 -8.90 19.53
CA TYR A 151 -22.62 -8.21 18.26
C TYR A 151 -22.63 -6.71 18.50
N GLY A 152 -21.58 -5.99 18.09
CA GLY A 152 -21.59 -4.54 18.07
C GLY A 152 -22.64 -4.05 17.08
N GLY A 153 -23.75 -3.52 17.60
CA GLY A 153 -24.67 -2.70 16.80
C GLY A 153 -23.91 -1.52 16.18
N PRO A 154 -24.47 -0.87 15.14
CA PRO A 154 -23.73 0.12 14.37
C PRO A 154 -23.21 1.24 15.28
N THR A 155 -21.89 1.31 15.45
CA THR A 155 -21.22 2.48 16.02
C THR A 155 -21.42 3.66 15.09
N SER A 156 -21.55 4.87 15.64
CA SER A 156 -21.69 6.10 14.85
C SER A 156 -20.56 6.20 13.82
N ASN A 157 -20.91 6.22 12.52
CA ASN A 157 -19.97 6.40 11.42
C ASN A 157 -19.19 7.70 11.61
N THR A 158 -17.96 7.62 12.11
CA THR A 158 -17.04 8.76 11.98
C THR A 158 -16.58 8.85 10.53
N PRO A 159 -16.48 10.05 9.93
CA PRO A 159 -16.11 10.21 8.52
C PRO A 159 -14.75 9.57 8.12
N ASN A 160 -13.89 9.24 9.07
CA ASN A 160 -12.58 8.60 8.84
C ASN A 160 -12.56 7.07 8.92
N GLN A 161 -13.71 6.39 9.08
CA GLN A 161 -13.74 4.92 9.08
C GLN A 161 -13.70 4.35 7.66
N ARG A 162 -12.97 3.23 7.51
CA ARG A 162 -12.91 2.46 6.27
C ARG A 162 -14.31 2.01 5.85
N VAL A 163 -14.66 2.24 4.59
CA VAL A 163 -15.89 1.76 3.97
C VAL A 163 -15.82 0.24 3.88
N THR A 164 -16.80 -0.43 4.47
CA THR A 164 -16.93 -1.89 4.46
C THR A 164 -18.07 -2.33 3.55
N LEU A 165 -18.13 -3.64 3.24
CA LEU A 165 -19.28 -4.23 2.56
C LEU A 165 -20.61 -3.97 3.29
N THR A 166 -20.59 -3.89 4.63
CA THR A 166 -21.77 -3.53 5.43
C THR A 166 -22.23 -2.12 5.13
N ASN A 167 -21.31 -1.17 5.01
CA ASN A 167 -21.65 0.21 4.64
C ASN A 167 -22.26 0.28 3.23
N LEU A 168 -21.65 -0.41 2.26
CA LEU A 168 -22.18 -0.46 0.89
C LEU A 168 -23.59 -1.08 0.83
N LYS A 169 -23.81 -2.16 1.59
CA LYS A 169 -25.13 -2.81 1.72
C LYS A 169 -26.17 -1.87 2.36
N GLN A 170 -25.75 -1.05 3.33
CA GLN A 170 -26.63 -0.04 3.93
C GLN A 170 -26.99 1.07 2.92
N LYS A 171 -26.01 1.59 2.17
CA LYS A 171 -26.27 2.57 1.10
C LYS A 171 -27.26 2.02 0.08
N TYR A 172 -27.01 0.79 -0.40
CA TYR A 172 -27.90 0.10 -1.33
C TYR A 172 -29.32 -0.03 -0.80
N LYS A 173 -29.51 -0.50 0.44
CA LYS A 173 -30.84 -0.62 1.06
C LYS A 173 -31.59 0.71 1.20
N LYS A 174 -30.87 1.82 1.32
CA LYS A 174 -31.44 3.17 1.41
C LYS A 174 -31.64 3.84 0.04
N GLY A 175 -31.18 3.22 -1.04
CA GLY A 175 -31.15 3.84 -2.37
C GLY A 175 -30.12 4.98 -2.49
N GLU A 176 -29.14 5.04 -1.59
CA GLU A 176 -28.05 6.02 -1.67
C GLU A 176 -27.03 5.57 -2.74
N PRO A 177 -26.69 6.42 -3.73
CA PRO A 177 -25.74 6.05 -4.78
C PRO A 177 -24.35 5.70 -4.24
N ILE A 178 -23.76 4.64 -4.78
CA ILE A 178 -22.38 4.22 -4.49
C ILE A 178 -21.42 4.90 -5.48
N THR A 179 -20.41 5.58 -4.97
CA THR A 179 -19.36 6.22 -5.79
C THR A 179 -18.12 5.34 -5.88
N MET A 180 -17.66 5.11 -7.10
CA MET A 180 -16.47 4.32 -7.37
C MET A 180 -15.60 5.05 -8.39
N VAL A 181 -14.30 5.12 -8.16
CA VAL A 181 -13.35 5.70 -9.12
C VAL A 181 -12.12 4.80 -9.12
N THR A 182 -11.46 4.67 -10.27
CA THR A 182 -10.20 3.93 -10.29
C THR A 182 -9.08 4.71 -9.58
N ALA A 183 -8.01 4.02 -9.18
CA ALA A 183 -6.77 4.63 -8.68
C ALA A 183 -5.60 3.69 -8.98
N TYR A 184 -4.41 4.25 -9.15
CA TYR A 184 -3.25 3.47 -9.63
C TYR A 184 -1.95 3.78 -8.90
N ASP A 185 -1.91 4.86 -8.12
CA ASP A 185 -0.72 5.30 -7.41
C ASP A 185 -1.08 5.92 -6.06
N TYR A 186 -0.06 6.33 -5.31
CA TYR A 186 -0.25 6.96 -4.02
C TYR A 186 -1.06 8.28 -4.12
N PRO A 187 -0.72 9.24 -5.01
CA PRO A 187 -1.49 10.49 -5.15
C PRO A 187 -2.96 10.28 -5.52
N SER A 188 -3.28 9.44 -6.49
CA SER A 188 -4.68 9.13 -6.85
C SER A 188 -5.43 8.50 -5.67
N GLY A 189 -4.79 7.59 -4.93
CA GLY A 189 -5.34 7.06 -3.68
C GLY A 189 -5.66 8.14 -2.65
N VAL A 190 -4.75 9.09 -2.42
CA VAL A 190 -4.95 10.23 -1.51
C VAL A 190 -6.11 11.11 -1.98
N HIS A 191 -6.22 11.40 -3.28
CA HIS A 191 -7.29 12.23 -3.80
C HIS A 191 -8.67 11.58 -3.62
N LEU A 192 -8.79 10.28 -3.90
CA LEU A 192 -10.04 9.55 -3.70
C LEU A 192 -10.45 9.52 -2.22
N ASP A 193 -9.48 9.33 -1.32
CA ASP A 193 -9.70 9.35 0.12
C ASP A 193 -10.26 10.69 0.60
N MET A 194 -9.58 11.78 0.23
CA MET A 194 -9.98 13.15 0.58
C MET A 194 -11.34 13.55 0.01
N ALA A 195 -11.66 13.06 -1.20
CA ALA A 195 -12.96 13.30 -1.85
C ALA A 195 -14.10 12.48 -1.22
N GLY A 196 -13.79 11.51 -0.35
CA GLY A 196 -14.79 10.67 0.30
C GLY A 196 -15.45 9.66 -0.64
N ILE A 197 -14.75 9.25 -1.71
CA ILE A 197 -15.22 8.19 -2.63
C ILE A 197 -15.44 6.88 -1.85
N ASP A 198 -16.51 6.13 -2.14
CA ASP A 198 -16.83 4.92 -1.38
C ASP A 198 -15.88 3.76 -1.73
N ILE A 199 -15.51 3.61 -3.01
CA ILE A 199 -14.72 2.50 -3.54
C ILE A 199 -13.58 3.03 -4.42
N ALA A 200 -12.35 2.59 -4.13
CA ALA A 200 -11.20 2.80 -5.00
C ALA A 200 -10.87 1.49 -5.73
N LEU A 201 -10.96 1.51 -7.07
CA LEU A 201 -10.64 0.36 -7.91
C LEU A 201 -9.24 0.46 -8.48
N VAL A 202 -8.37 -0.48 -8.12
CA VAL A 202 -7.12 -0.72 -8.83
C VAL A 202 -7.44 -1.64 -10.00
N GLY A 203 -7.80 -1.02 -11.13
CA GLY A 203 -8.26 -1.73 -12.31
C GLY A 203 -7.16 -2.05 -13.32
N ASP A 204 -7.33 -3.11 -14.09
CA ASP A 204 -6.40 -3.51 -15.18
C ASP A 204 -6.33 -2.47 -16.33
N SER A 205 -7.30 -1.56 -16.38
CA SER A 205 -7.25 -0.29 -17.13
C SER A 205 -5.93 0.47 -16.98
N ALA A 206 -5.18 0.26 -15.88
CA ALA A 206 -3.81 0.74 -15.71
C ALA A 206 -2.90 0.40 -16.90
N SER A 207 -3.09 -0.77 -17.53
CA SER A 207 -2.40 -1.17 -18.75
C SER A 207 -2.42 -0.08 -19.83
N MET A 208 -3.58 0.57 -19.99
CA MET A 208 -3.78 1.58 -21.02
C MET A 208 -3.43 2.98 -20.51
N VAL A 209 -3.98 3.38 -19.36
CA VAL A 209 -3.89 4.77 -18.89
C VAL A 209 -2.60 5.08 -18.12
N VAL A 210 -1.90 4.07 -17.63
CA VAL A 210 -0.61 4.21 -16.93
C VAL A 210 0.55 3.69 -17.77
N HIS A 211 0.41 2.49 -18.34
CA HIS A 211 1.49 1.84 -19.10
C HIS A 211 1.45 2.11 -20.61
N GLY A 212 0.41 2.78 -21.11
CA GLY A 212 0.31 3.19 -22.51
C GLY A 212 0.05 2.03 -23.50
N HIS A 213 -0.32 0.85 -23.02
CA HIS A 213 -0.69 -0.27 -23.89
C HIS A 213 -2.00 -0.03 -24.64
N ASP A 214 -2.19 -0.81 -25.71
CA ASP A 214 -3.39 -0.65 -26.52
C ASP A 214 -4.66 -1.24 -25.92
N THR A 215 -4.49 -2.29 -25.11
CA THR A 215 -5.57 -3.03 -24.44
C THR A 215 -5.16 -3.35 -23.00
N THR A 216 -6.05 -3.95 -22.22
CA THR A 216 -5.72 -4.41 -20.86
C THR A 216 -5.00 -5.76 -20.82
N LEU A 217 -4.89 -6.46 -21.95
CA LEU A 217 -4.27 -7.80 -22.00
C LEU A 217 -2.81 -7.89 -21.53
N PRO A 218 -1.93 -6.91 -21.80
CA PRO A 218 -0.51 -7.06 -21.45
C PRO A 218 -0.19 -6.98 -19.95
N ILE A 219 -1.06 -6.33 -19.14
CA ILE A 219 -0.73 -6.09 -17.74
C ILE A 219 -0.70 -7.39 -16.93
N THR A 220 0.37 -7.56 -16.18
CA THR A 220 0.63 -8.75 -15.36
C THR A 220 0.10 -8.57 -13.94
N LEU A 221 0.00 -9.68 -13.21
CA LEU A 221 -0.31 -9.64 -11.78
C LEU A 221 0.72 -8.84 -10.98
N ASP A 222 2.02 -8.97 -11.30
CA ASP A 222 3.06 -8.29 -10.53
C ASP A 222 3.01 -6.76 -10.72
N GLU A 223 2.68 -6.29 -11.93
CA GLU A 223 2.40 -4.87 -12.19
C GLU A 223 1.15 -4.40 -11.44
N MET A 224 0.05 -5.18 -11.47
CA MET A 224 -1.16 -4.88 -10.70
C MET A 224 -0.87 -4.75 -9.20
N LEU A 225 -0.03 -5.63 -8.64
CA LEU A 225 0.33 -5.61 -7.23
C LEU A 225 1.14 -4.35 -6.84
N VAL A 226 1.94 -3.79 -7.75
CA VAL A 226 2.62 -2.50 -7.52
C VAL A 226 1.61 -1.36 -7.38
N HIS A 227 0.62 -1.31 -8.27
CA HIS A 227 -0.47 -0.32 -8.18
C HIS A 227 -1.30 -0.50 -6.91
N CYS A 228 -1.67 -1.74 -6.58
CA CYS A 228 -2.41 -2.08 -5.36
C CYS A 228 -1.72 -1.54 -4.12
N ARG A 229 -0.42 -1.85 -3.93
CA ARG A 229 0.34 -1.35 -2.78
C ARG A 229 0.46 0.17 -2.73
N SER A 230 0.52 0.81 -3.90
CA SER A 230 0.65 2.27 -3.98
C SER A 230 -0.64 2.95 -3.54
N VAL A 231 -1.79 2.48 -4.03
CA VAL A 231 -3.11 2.97 -3.64
C VAL A 231 -3.41 2.66 -2.17
N ALA A 232 -3.08 1.46 -1.69
CA ALA A 232 -3.30 1.09 -0.28
C ALA A 232 -2.57 1.99 0.72
N ARG A 233 -1.44 2.61 0.32
CA ARG A 233 -0.74 3.61 1.15
C ARG A 233 -1.43 4.97 1.15
N GLY A 234 -2.10 5.33 0.05
CA GLY A 234 -2.76 6.63 -0.13
C GLY A 234 -4.19 6.66 0.40
N ALA A 235 -4.91 5.53 0.33
CA ALA A 235 -6.34 5.44 0.58
C ALA A 235 -6.66 4.60 1.83
N ARG A 236 -7.12 5.26 2.90
CA ARG A 236 -7.48 4.65 4.19
C ARG A 236 -8.98 4.43 4.36
N ARG A 237 -9.80 5.33 3.80
CA ARG A 237 -11.26 5.37 3.87
C ARG A 237 -11.96 4.50 2.83
N PRO A 238 -11.73 4.58 1.51
CA PRO A 238 -12.52 3.81 0.55
C PRO A 238 -12.29 2.30 0.72
N LEU A 239 -13.28 1.50 0.31
CA LEU A 239 -13.10 0.07 0.10
C LEU A 239 -12.15 -0.12 -1.09
N LEU A 240 -11.07 -0.86 -0.90
CA LEU A 240 -10.07 -1.09 -1.94
C LEU A 240 -10.37 -2.39 -2.68
N ILE A 241 -10.55 -2.30 -4.00
CA ILE A 241 -10.78 -3.44 -4.88
C ILE A 241 -9.62 -3.56 -5.87
N GLY A 242 -9.01 -4.73 -5.96
CA GLY A 242 -8.01 -5.03 -6.99
C GLY A 242 -8.57 -5.92 -8.09
N ASP A 243 -8.34 -5.57 -9.36
CA ASP A 243 -8.67 -6.44 -10.47
C ASP A 243 -7.77 -7.68 -10.52
N LEU A 244 -8.36 -8.82 -10.89
CA LEU A 244 -7.60 -9.96 -11.38
C LEU A 244 -7.33 -9.73 -12.88
N PRO A 245 -6.06 -9.56 -13.30
CA PRO A 245 -5.76 -9.34 -14.72
C PRO A 245 -5.98 -10.62 -15.52
N PHE A 246 -6.16 -10.47 -16.83
CA PHE A 246 -6.37 -11.60 -17.74
C PHE A 246 -5.28 -12.67 -17.60
N GLY A 247 -5.67 -13.95 -17.64
CA GLY A 247 -4.79 -15.11 -17.54
C GLY A 247 -4.47 -15.57 -16.12
N THR A 248 -5.02 -14.90 -15.09
CA THR A 248 -4.72 -15.19 -13.69
C THR A 248 -5.83 -15.93 -12.94
N TYR A 249 -6.99 -16.14 -13.57
CA TYR A 249 -8.15 -16.77 -12.91
C TYR A 249 -8.97 -17.70 -13.82
N GLU A 250 -8.60 -17.82 -15.09
CA GLU A 250 -9.37 -18.55 -16.10
C GLU A 250 -8.98 -20.03 -16.19
N SER A 251 -7.78 -20.41 -15.76
CA SER A 251 -7.29 -21.79 -15.94
C SER A 251 -7.89 -22.78 -14.94
N SER A 252 -8.11 -22.35 -13.69
CA SER A 252 -8.67 -23.18 -12.63
C SER A 252 -9.14 -22.34 -11.44
N SER A 253 -10.04 -22.89 -10.62
CA SER A 253 -10.44 -22.28 -9.35
C SER A 253 -9.27 -22.13 -8.37
N VAL A 254 -8.31 -23.07 -8.37
CA VAL A 254 -7.10 -22.99 -7.54
C VAL A 254 -6.27 -21.77 -7.92
N GLN A 255 -5.99 -21.58 -9.22
CA GLN A 255 -5.28 -20.41 -9.70
C GLN A 255 -6.00 -19.11 -9.31
N ALA A 256 -7.33 -19.07 -9.50
CA ALA A 256 -8.14 -17.90 -9.17
C ALA A 256 -8.07 -17.53 -7.68
N VAL A 257 -8.14 -18.52 -6.79
CA VAL A 257 -8.01 -18.33 -5.34
C VAL A 257 -6.60 -17.88 -4.97
N ASP A 258 -5.55 -18.52 -5.50
CA ASP A 258 -4.16 -18.14 -5.23
C ASP A 258 -3.87 -16.70 -5.66
N THR A 259 -4.31 -16.32 -6.86
CA THR A 259 -4.21 -14.94 -7.36
C THR A 259 -4.94 -13.96 -6.44
N ALA A 260 -6.20 -14.27 -6.05
CA ALA A 260 -6.96 -13.39 -5.16
C ALA A 260 -6.28 -13.22 -3.79
N VAL A 261 -5.71 -14.30 -3.23
CA VAL A 261 -4.94 -14.26 -1.98
C VAL A 261 -3.73 -13.32 -2.12
N ARG A 262 -3.01 -13.35 -3.26
CA ARG A 262 -1.90 -12.42 -3.52
C ARG A 262 -2.39 -10.97 -3.59
N VAL A 263 -3.49 -10.69 -4.29
CA VAL A 263 -4.06 -9.33 -4.39
C VAL A 263 -4.42 -8.77 -3.00
N LEU A 264 -4.99 -9.57 -2.11
CA LEU A 264 -5.27 -9.17 -0.73
C LEU A 264 -3.97 -9.00 0.09
N LYS A 265 -3.09 -10.01 0.13
CA LYS A 265 -1.92 -10.03 1.02
C LYS A 265 -0.77 -9.17 0.55
N GLU A 266 -0.40 -9.27 -0.72
CA GLU A 266 0.72 -8.54 -1.32
C GLU A 266 0.28 -7.17 -1.83
N GLY A 267 -0.98 -7.04 -2.26
CA GLY A 267 -1.54 -5.79 -2.75
C GLY A 267 -2.15 -4.91 -1.66
N GLY A 268 -2.61 -5.49 -0.55
CA GLY A 268 -3.28 -4.76 0.53
C GLY A 268 -4.72 -4.36 0.20
N MET A 269 -5.39 -5.12 -0.68
CA MET A 269 -6.77 -4.88 -1.09
C MET A 269 -7.78 -5.53 -0.13
N ASP A 270 -9.00 -5.00 -0.09
CA ASP A 270 -10.10 -5.54 0.75
C ASP A 270 -10.95 -6.56 -0.02
N ALA A 271 -11.00 -6.44 -1.34
CA ALA A 271 -11.79 -7.28 -2.24
C ALA A 271 -11.14 -7.39 -3.62
N ILE A 272 -11.68 -8.28 -4.46
CA ILE A 272 -11.25 -8.44 -5.85
C ILE A 272 -12.38 -8.18 -6.84
N LYS A 273 -12.04 -7.85 -8.09
CA LYS A 273 -12.97 -7.86 -9.23
C LYS A 273 -12.47 -8.83 -10.32
N LEU A 274 -13.42 -9.55 -10.93
CA LEU A 274 -13.17 -10.46 -12.05
C LEU A 274 -14.23 -10.30 -13.14
N GLU A 275 -13.89 -10.66 -14.38
CA GLU A 275 -14.74 -10.40 -15.55
C GLU A 275 -15.35 -11.63 -16.19
N GLY A 276 -16.63 -11.53 -16.55
CA GLY A 276 -17.31 -12.38 -17.50
C GLY A 276 -18.11 -13.54 -16.93
N GLY A 277 -18.87 -14.17 -17.83
CA GLY A 277 -19.96 -15.10 -17.50
C GLY A 277 -19.79 -16.54 -17.93
N ALA A 278 -18.61 -16.92 -18.46
CA ALA A 278 -18.37 -18.31 -18.81
C ALA A 278 -18.46 -19.19 -17.55
N HIS A 279 -18.87 -20.44 -17.71
CA HIS A 279 -19.02 -21.37 -16.57
C HIS A 279 -17.74 -21.45 -15.72
N SER A 280 -16.56 -21.48 -16.34
CA SER A 280 -15.27 -21.46 -15.65
C SER A 280 -15.08 -20.22 -14.76
N ARG A 281 -15.53 -19.05 -15.21
CA ARG A 281 -15.42 -17.77 -14.48
C ARG A 281 -16.42 -17.69 -13.32
N ILE A 282 -17.63 -18.21 -13.50
CA ILE A 282 -18.62 -18.33 -12.41
C ILE A 282 -18.10 -19.30 -11.33
N THR A 283 -17.51 -20.42 -11.73
CA THR A 283 -16.89 -21.38 -10.80
C THR A 283 -15.69 -20.78 -10.07
N ALA A 284 -14.84 -20.01 -10.76
CA ALA A 284 -13.74 -19.27 -10.14
C ALA A 284 -14.25 -18.24 -9.10
N ALA A 285 -15.28 -17.46 -9.45
CA ALA A 285 -15.90 -16.50 -8.53
C ALA A 285 -16.42 -17.19 -7.25
N ARG A 286 -17.15 -18.30 -7.41
CA ARG A 286 -17.66 -19.09 -6.29
C ARG A 286 -16.54 -19.59 -5.38
N ALA A 287 -15.47 -20.14 -5.95
CA ALA A 287 -14.34 -20.64 -5.19
C ALA A 287 -13.63 -19.54 -4.39
N ILE A 288 -13.47 -18.34 -4.96
CA ILE A 288 -12.89 -17.18 -4.26
C ILE A 288 -13.79 -16.74 -3.10
N VAL A 289 -15.12 -16.70 -3.31
CA VAL A 289 -16.08 -16.37 -2.25
C VAL A 289 -16.06 -17.40 -1.12
N GLU A 290 -16.04 -18.69 -1.45
CA GLU A 290 -15.98 -19.79 -0.47
C GLU A 290 -14.65 -19.79 0.31
N ALA A 291 -13.57 -19.28 -0.28
CA ALA A 291 -12.30 -19.03 0.42
C ALA A 291 -12.35 -17.81 1.37
N GLY A 292 -13.48 -17.10 1.45
CA GLY A 292 -13.69 -15.96 2.35
C GLY A 292 -13.25 -14.61 1.77
N ILE A 293 -13.07 -14.51 0.45
CA ILE A 293 -12.65 -13.28 -0.23
C ILE A 293 -13.86 -12.63 -0.91
N ALA A 294 -14.04 -11.34 -0.69
CA ALA A 294 -15.13 -10.59 -1.30
C ALA A 294 -14.90 -10.37 -2.81
N VAL A 295 -15.90 -10.69 -3.62
CA VAL A 295 -15.83 -10.62 -5.08
C VAL A 295 -16.86 -9.64 -5.64
N MET A 296 -16.38 -8.71 -6.47
CA MET A 296 -17.20 -7.93 -7.37
C MET A 296 -17.18 -8.58 -8.76
N GLY A 297 -18.33 -8.95 -9.30
CA GLY A 297 -18.42 -9.47 -10.66
C GLY A 297 -18.41 -8.34 -11.69
N HIS A 298 -18.15 -8.67 -12.95
CA HIS A 298 -18.24 -7.71 -14.07
C HIS A 298 -18.86 -8.39 -15.31
N VAL A 299 -19.92 -7.79 -15.85
CA VAL A 299 -20.60 -8.21 -17.09
C VAL A 299 -20.84 -7.04 -18.04
N GLY A 300 -21.27 -7.34 -19.26
CA GLY A 300 -21.36 -6.37 -20.34
C GLY A 300 -20.11 -6.45 -21.20
N LEU A 301 -19.55 -5.30 -21.58
CA LEU A 301 -18.26 -5.27 -22.25
C LEU A 301 -17.16 -5.66 -21.24
N THR A 302 -16.48 -6.77 -21.49
CA THR A 302 -15.35 -7.23 -20.66
C THR A 302 -14.03 -7.00 -21.43
N PRO A 303 -13.28 -5.93 -21.17
CA PRO A 303 -12.06 -5.56 -21.91
C PRO A 303 -11.03 -6.69 -22.02
N GLN A 304 -10.94 -7.58 -21.02
CA GLN A 304 -10.03 -8.73 -21.04
C GLN A 304 -10.37 -9.75 -22.14
N ALA A 305 -11.58 -9.71 -22.71
CA ALA A 305 -12.01 -10.56 -23.82
C ALA A 305 -12.03 -9.81 -25.16
N ILE A 306 -11.35 -8.67 -25.29
CA ILE A 306 -11.46 -7.80 -26.46
C ILE A 306 -11.11 -8.48 -27.80
N SER A 307 -10.16 -9.41 -27.80
CA SER A 307 -9.78 -10.19 -28.98
C SER A 307 -10.91 -11.09 -29.48
N VAL A 308 -11.73 -11.62 -28.56
CA VAL A 308 -12.91 -12.43 -28.86
C VAL A 308 -14.10 -11.54 -29.23
N LEU A 309 -14.22 -10.37 -28.60
CA LEU A 309 -15.33 -9.43 -28.83
C LEU A 309 -15.18 -8.58 -30.10
N GLY A 310 -13.99 -8.54 -30.70
CA GLY A 310 -13.72 -7.76 -31.91
C GLY A 310 -13.73 -6.23 -31.67
N GLY A 311 -13.28 -5.81 -30.48
CA GLY A 311 -13.14 -4.40 -30.07
C GLY A 311 -14.08 -3.96 -28.94
N PHE A 312 -13.95 -2.69 -28.54
CA PHE A 312 -14.78 -2.05 -27.50
C PHE A 312 -16.18 -1.72 -28.03
N ARG A 313 -17.07 -2.73 -28.07
CA ARG A 313 -18.43 -2.59 -28.59
C ARG A 313 -19.46 -2.72 -27.46
N PRO A 314 -20.51 -1.87 -27.42
CA PRO A 314 -21.54 -2.01 -26.41
C PRO A 314 -22.27 -3.36 -26.54
N GLN A 315 -22.59 -3.97 -25.41
CA GLN A 315 -23.27 -5.26 -25.30
C GLN A 315 -24.77 -5.07 -25.03
N GLY A 316 -25.59 -6.10 -25.22
CA GLY A 316 -27.02 -6.02 -24.92
C GLY A 316 -27.87 -5.28 -25.97
N LYS A 317 -27.40 -5.14 -27.21
CA LYS A 317 -28.12 -4.43 -28.28
C LYS A 317 -29.21 -5.24 -28.98
N ASN A 318 -29.30 -6.53 -28.70
CA ASN A 318 -30.34 -7.41 -29.21
C ASN A 318 -30.85 -8.29 -28.07
N ILE A 319 -32.03 -8.90 -28.27
CA ILE A 319 -32.73 -9.70 -27.26
C ILE A 319 -31.81 -10.73 -26.61
N ALA A 320 -31.14 -11.57 -27.40
CA ALA A 320 -30.27 -12.64 -26.89
C ALA A 320 -29.11 -12.09 -26.04
N SER A 321 -28.43 -11.04 -26.51
CA SER A 321 -27.32 -10.43 -25.76
C SER A 321 -27.79 -9.69 -24.50
N ALA A 322 -28.96 -9.05 -24.53
CA ALA A 322 -29.52 -8.33 -23.39
C ALA A 322 -29.92 -9.31 -22.27
N VAL A 323 -30.63 -10.38 -22.64
CA VAL A 323 -30.98 -11.47 -21.72
C VAL A 323 -29.72 -12.09 -21.12
N LYS A 324 -28.71 -12.37 -21.94
CA LYS A 324 -27.43 -12.94 -21.48
C LYS A 324 -26.72 -12.06 -20.45
N VAL A 325 -26.76 -10.73 -20.58
CA VAL A 325 -26.19 -9.82 -19.57
C VAL A 325 -26.88 -10.01 -18.23
N VAL A 326 -28.22 -10.03 -18.22
CA VAL A 326 -29.02 -10.19 -16.99
C VAL A 326 -28.79 -11.57 -16.37
N GLU A 327 -28.86 -12.64 -17.15
CA GLU A 327 -28.61 -14.02 -16.69
C GLU A 327 -27.20 -14.19 -16.10
N THR A 328 -26.21 -13.57 -16.73
CA THR A 328 -24.83 -13.61 -16.24
C THR A 328 -24.69 -12.86 -14.92
N ALA A 329 -25.31 -11.68 -14.79
CA ALA A 329 -25.30 -10.91 -13.56
C ALA A 329 -25.95 -11.70 -12.41
N ILE A 330 -27.09 -12.37 -12.68
CA ILE A 330 -27.72 -13.29 -11.73
C ILE A 330 -26.78 -14.44 -11.36
N SER A 331 -26.11 -15.05 -12.35
CA SER A 331 -25.17 -16.16 -12.09
C SER A 331 -24.01 -15.75 -11.19
N LEU A 332 -23.48 -14.53 -11.34
CA LEU A 332 -22.45 -13.97 -10.47
C LEU A 332 -22.98 -13.70 -9.05
N GLN A 333 -24.21 -13.20 -8.92
CA GLN A 333 -24.87 -13.09 -7.62
C GLN A 333 -25.01 -14.45 -6.93
N GLU A 334 -25.47 -15.48 -7.64
CA GLU A 334 -25.64 -16.83 -7.08
C GLU A 334 -24.29 -17.52 -6.81
N ALA A 335 -23.19 -17.03 -7.40
CA ALA A 335 -21.82 -17.40 -7.02
C ALA A 335 -21.35 -16.71 -5.72
N GLY A 336 -22.10 -15.74 -5.22
CA GLY A 336 -21.83 -15.03 -3.96
C GLY A 336 -21.11 -13.70 -4.12
N CYS A 337 -21.02 -13.14 -5.34
CA CYS A 337 -20.50 -11.79 -5.54
C CYS A 337 -21.32 -10.76 -4.73
N PHE A 338 -20.67 -9.78 -4.13
CA PHE A 338 -21.34 -8.76 -3.31
C PHE A 338 -21.88 -7.57 -4.13
N ALA A 339 -21.39 -7.42 -5.36
CA ALA A 339 -21.78 -6.38 -6.32
C ALA A 339 -21.45 -6.85 -7.74
N VAL A 340 -22.04 -6.21 -8.76
CA VAL A 340 -21.75 -6.49 -10.17
C VAL A 340 -21.58 -5.18 -10.95
N VAL A 341 -20.46 -5.04 -11.65
CA VAL A 341 -20.24 -3.96 -12.64
C VAL A 341 -21.00 -4.29 -13.93
N LEU A 342 -21.72 -3.31 -14.45
CA LEU A 342 -22.37 -3.34 -15.76
C LEU A 342 -21.65 -2.33 -16.67
N GLU A 343 -20.90 -2.81 -17.66
CA GLU A 343 -20.14 -1.96 -18.58
C GLU A 343 -20.74 -1.91 -19.99
N CYS A 344 -20.91 -0.69 -20.51
CA CYS A 344 -21.32 -0.43 -21.90
C CYS A 344 -22.56 -1.23 -22.35
N VAL A 345 -23.65 -1.13 -21.59
CA VAL A 345 -24.96 -1.74 -21.90
C VAL A 345 -26.05 -0.67 -22.03
N PRO A 346 -27.11 -0.89 -22.82
CA PRO A 346 -28.25 0.03 -22.86
C PRO A 346 -28.85 0.28 -21.48
N PRO A 347 -29.30 1.51 -21.17
CA PRO A 347 -29.89 1.86 -19.87
C PRO A 347 -31.04 0.95 -19.46
N GLU A 348 -31.87 0.50 -20.40
CA GLU A 348 -33.00 -0.39 -20.15
C GLU A 348 -32.54 -1.78 -19.68
N VAL A 349 -31.45 -2.29 -20.25
CA VAL A 349 -30.83 -3.56 -19.86
C VAL A 349 -30.21 -3.42 -18.47
N ALA A 350 -29.54 -2.31 -18.19
CA ALA A 350 -28.98 -2.03 -16.88
C ALA A 350 -30.06 -1.88 -15.80
N ALA A 351 -31.17 -1.23 -16.12
CA ALA A 351 -32.33 -1.11 -15.23
C ALA A 351 -32.94 -2.48 -14.93
N ALA A 352 -33.13 -3.32 -15.95
CA ALA A 352 -33.63 -4.68 -15.79
C ALA A 352 -32.70 -5.55 -14.93
N ALA A 353 -31.39 -5.51 -15.18
CA ALA A 353 -30.41 -6.20 -14.35
C ALA A 353 -30.46 -5.69 -12.90
N THR A 354 -30.41 -4.37 -12.70
CA THR A 354 -30.45 -3.78 -11.36
C THR A 354 -31.70 -4.16 -10.57
N ALA A 355 -32.86 -4.21 -11.22
CA ALA A 355 -34.11 -4.65 -10.59
C ALA A 355 -34.15 -6.15 -10.30
N ALA A 356 -33.48 -6.98 -11.10
CA ALA A 356 -33.43 -8.43 -10.92
C ALA A 356 -32.45 -8.89 -9.81
N LEU A 357 -31.42 -8.09 -9.52
CA LEU A 357 -30.42 -8.40 -8.51
C LEU A 357 -30.81 -7.92 -7.10
N ARG A 358 -30.34 -8.66 -6.09
CA ARG A 358 -30.43 -8.36 -4.65
C ARG A 358 -29.16 -7.70 -4.10
N ILE A 359 -28.16 -7.51 -4.96
CA ILE A 359 -26.87 -6.89 -4.68
C ILE A 359 -26.71 -5.63 -5.55
N PRO A 360 -25.92 -4.63 -5.12
CA PRO A 360 -25.74 -3.40 -5.88
C PRO A 360 -25.11 -3.64 -7.25
N THR A 361 -25.60 -2.90 -8.24
CA THR A 361 -25.00 -2.78 -9.57
C THR A 361 -24.19 -1.49 -9.67
N ILE A 362 -23.01 -1.55 -10.29
CA ILE A 362 -22.17 -0.36 -10.54
C ILE A 362 -22.08 -0.14 -12.04
N GLY A 363 -22.58 0.99 -12.53
CA GLY A 363 -22.61 1.30 -13.96
C GLY A 363 -21.34 2.00 -14.45
N ILE A 364 -20.93 1.69 -15.67
CA ILE A 364 -20.00 2.50 -16.47
C ILE A 364 -20.46 2.43 -17.92
N GLY A 365 -20.99 3.53 -18.44
CA GLY A 365 -21.69 3.52 -19.74
C GLY A 365 -22.93 2.62 -19.75
N ALA A 366 -23.60 2.47 -18.60
CA ALA A 366 -24.81 1.66 -18.41
C ALA A 366 -26.05 2.51 -18.07
N GLY A 367 -25.97 3.83 -18.25
CA GLY A 367 -27.04 4.75 -17.85
C GLY A 367 -27.15 4.95 -16.33
N PRO A 368 -28.14 5.74 -15.88
CA PRO A 368 -28.24 6.19 -14.49
C PRO A 368 -28.94 5.19 -13.55
N PHE A 369 -29.45 4.06 -14.07
CA PHE A 369 -30.33 3.15 -13.33
C PHE A 369 -29.60 2.11 -12.48
N CYS A 370 -28.27 2.12 -12.46
CA CYS A 370 -27.47 1.29 -11.56
C CYS A 370 -27.48 1.84 -10.12
N SER A 371 -27.15 0.99 -9.13
CA SER A 371 -27.04 1.40 -7.72
C SER A 371 -25.88 2.36 -7.43
N GLY A 372 -24.90 2.41 -8.33
CA GLY A 372 -23.74 3.28 -8.25
C GLY A 372 -23.08 3.45 -9.62
N GLN A 373 -22.01 4.23 -9.67
CA GLN A 373 -21.29 4.52 -10.92
C GLN A 373 -19.78 4.41 -10.71
N VAL A 374 -19.07 3.97 -11.75
CA VAL A 374 -17.60 3.95 -11.82
C VAL A 374 -17.10 4.70 -13.05
N LEU A 375 -15.99 5.43 -12.89
CA LEU A 375 -15.22 5.99 -13.99
C LEU A 375 -13.72 5.78 -13.77
N VAL A 376 -12.99 5.76 -14.87
CA VAL A 376 -11.52 5.76 -14.86
C VAL A 376 -11.03 7.14 -14.44
N TYR A 377 -10.15 7.20 -13.43
CA TYR A 377 -9.60 8.43 -12.85
C TYR A 377 -9.08 9.43 -13.88
N HIS A 378 -8.28 8.94 -14.84
CA HIS A 378 -7.68 9.76 -15.89
C HIS A 378 -8.73 10.35 -16.84
N ASP A 379 -9.75 9.57 -17.19
CA ASP A 379 -10.85 10.01 -18.06
C ASP A 379 -11.75 11.01 -17.34
N LEU A 380 -12.07 10.74 -16.07
CA LEU A 380 -12.86 11.60 -15.19
C LEU A 380 -12.24 12.99 -15.07
N LEU A 381 -10.91 13.07 -14.96
CA LEU A 381 -10.17 14.32 -14.77
C LEU A 381 -9.70 14.99 -16.07
N GLY A 382 -9.93 14.37 -17.23
CA GLY A 382 -9.43 14.89 -18.52
C GLY A 382 -7.90 15.02 -18.54
N MET A 383 -7.19 14.02 -18.01
CA MET A 383 -5.72 14.06 -17.89
C MET A 383 -4.99 13.74 -19.19
N LEU A 384 -5.53 12.83 -20.00
CA LEU A 384 -4.86 12.31 -21.19
C LEU A 384 -5.42 12.98 -22.45
N GLN A 385 -4.66 13.92 -23.02
CA GLN A 385 -4.88 14.46 -24.36
C GLN A 385 -3.59 14.27 -25.17
N HIS A 386 -3.47 13.15 -25.90
CA HIS A 386 -2.33 12.95 -26.80
C HIS A 386 -2.79 13.03 -28.26
N PRO A 387 -2.13 13.80 -29.14
CA PRO A 387 -2.58 13.97 -30.53
C PRO A 387 -2.53 12.69 -31.37
N HIS A 388 -1.64 11.74 -31.04
CA HIS A 388 -1.55 10.41 -31.71
C HIS A 388 -2.22 9.27 -30.94
N HIS A 389 -2.61 9.53 -29.68
CA HIS A 389 -3.39 8.61 -28.84
C HIS A 389 -4.63 9.34 -28.35
N ALA A 390 -5.33 10.03 -29.27
CA ALA A 390 -6.69 10.46 -29.06
C ALA A 390 -7.57 9.21 -29.05
N LYS A 391 -7.34 8.30 -28.10
CA LYS A 391 -8.35 7.37 -27.63
C LYS A 391 -9.41 8.26 -27.01
N VAL A 392 -10.32 8.67 -27.88
CA VAL A 392 -11.52 9.45 -27.63
C VAL A 392 -12.01 9.09 -26.24
N THR A 393 -12.06 10.07 -25.34
CA THR A 393 -12.72 9.92 -24.04
C THR A 393 -14.03 9.18 -24.30
N PRO A 394 -14.25 8.01 -23.68
CA PRO A 394 -15.38 7.18 -24.05
C PRO A 394 -16.66 8.00 -24.01
N LYS A 395 -17.58 7.80 -24.96
CA LYS A 395 -18.77 8.67 -25.10
C LYS A 395 -19.62 8.77 -23.82
N PHE A 396 -19.52 7.77 -22.94
CA PHE A 396 -20.21 7.73 -21.66
C PHE A 396 -19.52 8.51 -20.54
N CYS A 397 -18.26 8.91 -20.73
CA CYS A 397 -17.48 9.56 -19.70
C CYS A 397 -17.67 11.08 -19.76
N LYS A 398 -18.15 11.64 -18.65
CA LYS A 398 -18.11 13.08 -18.40
C LYS A 398 -16.76 13.43 -17.79
N GLN A 399 -16.04 14.38 -18.40
CA GLN A 399 -14.89 15.03 -17.78
C GLN A 399 -15.40 16.05 -16.75
N PHE A 400 -14.95 15.90 -15.51
CA PHE A 400 -15.23 16.80 -14.39
C PHE A 400 -14.18 17.91 -14.25
N ALA A 401 -13.05 17.77 -14.96
CA ALA A 401 -11.99 18.77 -15.09
C ALA A 401 -11.24 18.58 -16.41
N GLN A 402 -10.32 19.50 -16.73
CA GLN A 402 -9.37 19.41 -17.85
C GLN A 402 -7.93 19.50 -17.31
N ILE A 403 -7.56 18.52 -16.48
CA ILE A 403 -6.28 18.55 -15.77
C ILE A 403 -5.09 18.45 -16.73
N GLY A 404 -5.25 17.78 -17.88
CA GLY A 404 -4.21 17.71 -18.91
C GLY A 404 -3.77 19.10 -19.40
N ASP A 405 -4.72 20.03 -19.58
CA ASP A 405 -4.42 21.40 -20.03
C ASP A 405 -3.64 22.18 -18.97
N VAL A 406 -4.01 22.02 -17.70
CA VAL A 406 -3.33 22.64 -16.56
C VAL A 406 -1.89 22.13 -16.44
N ILE A 407 -1.69 20.82 -16.58
CA ILE A 407 -0.36 20.19 -16.57
C ILE A 407 0.48 20.74 -17.73
N ASN A 408 -0.06 20.74 -18.96
CA ASN A 408 0.65 21.23 -20.13
C ASN A 408 1.05 22.69 -19.99
N LYS A 409 0.14 23.54 -19.51
CA LYS A 409 0.46 24.95 -19.26
C LYS A 409 1.58 25.10 -18.24
N ALA A 410 1.52 24.41 -17.11
CA ALA A 410 2.55 24.48 -16.08
C ALA A 410 3.93 24.03 -16.59
N LEU A 411 3.97 22.98 -17.42
CA LEU A 411 5.21 22.51 -18.05
C LEU A 411 5.73 23.51 -19.08
N SER A 412 4.86 24.14 -19.86
CA SER A 412 5.22 25.20 -20.81
C SER A 412 5.77 26.44 -20.11
N ASP A 413 5.10 26.92 -19.07
CA ASP A 413 5.54 28.06 -18.27
C ASP A 413 6.93 27.78 -17.65
N TYR A 414 7.11 26.60 -17.04
CA TYR A 414 8.41 26.18 -16.48
C TYR A 414 9.51 26.17 -17.56
N LYS A 415 9.22 25.61 -18.75
CA LYS A 415 10.16 25.61 -19.87
C LYS A 415 10.54 27.03 -20.28
N GLU A 416 9.57 27.95 -20.36
CA GLU A 416 9.81 29.35 -20.72
C GLU A 416 10.69 30.05 -19.69
N GLU A 417 10.37 29.92 -18.39
CA GLU A 417 11.14 30.57 -17.32
C GLU A 417 12.58 30.05 -17.22
N VAL A 418 12.79 28.75 -17.46
CA VAL A 418 14.15 28.18 -17.55
C VAL A 418 14.87 28.69 -18.81
N SER A 419 14.17 28.73 -19.95
CA SER A 419 14.78 29.12 -21.24
C SER A 419 15.19 30.59 -21.27
N ASN A 420 14.41 31.47 -20.64
CA ASN A 420 14.71 32.89 -20.56
C ASN A 420 15.60 33.26 -19.34
N GLY A 421 15.92 32.28 -18.48
CA GLY A 421 16.78 32.45 -17.31
C GLY A 421 16.14 33.18 -16.13
N SER A 422 14.81 33.35 -16.12
CA SER A 422 14.09 33.91 -14.98
C SER A 422 13.90 32.91 -13.83
N PHE A 423 13.91 31.61 -14.14
CA PHE A 423 13.95 30.55 -13.14
C PHE A 423 15.28 29.77 -13.16
N PRO A 424 15.88 29.48 -11.98
CA PRO A 424 15.45 29.92 -10.65
C PRO A 424 15.76 31.41 -10.42
N GLY A 425 14.78 32.16 -9.91
CA GLY A 425 14.99 33.53 -9.43
C GLY A 425 15.66 33.57 -8.05
N PRO A 426 15.91 34.78 -7.48
CA PRO A 426 16.58 34.94 -6.19
C PRO A 426 15.90 34.21 -5.01
N LEU A 427 14.57 34.20 -4.96
CA LEU A 427 13.80 33.49 -3.92
C LEU A 427 14.05 31.97 -3.94
N HIS A 428 14.30 31.41 -5.13
CA HIS A 428 14.57 30.00 -5.36
C HIS A 428 16.07 29.67 -5.36
N SER A 429 16.92 30.69 -5.11
CA SER A 429 18.38 30.56 -4.99
C SER A 429 18.86 31.06 -3.62
N PRO A 430 18.41 30.45 -2.50
CA PRO A 430 18.66 30.98 -1.16
C PRO A 430 20.11 30.74 -0.67
N TYR A 431 20.90 29.97 -1.40
CA TYR A 431 22.25 29.57 -1.00
C TYR A 431 23.25 30.68 -1.32
N LYS A 432 23.99 31.13 -0.30
CA LYS A 432 25.02 32.17 -0.43
C LYS A 432 26.37 31.61 0.01
N ILE A 433 27.43 32.07 -0.65
CA ILE A 433 28.82 31.88 -0.24
C ILE A 433 29.28 33.15 0.47
N SER A 434 30.12 33.03 1.50
CA SER A 434 30.70 34.20 2.17
C SER A 434 31.66 34.91 1.21
N ASP A 435 31.89 36.21 1.40
CA ASP A 435 32.81 36.96 0.55
C ASP A 435 34.24 36.40 0.63
N ASP A 436 34.68 35.97 1.82
CA ASP A 436 36.00 35.37 2.03
C ASP A 436 36.14 34.05 1.27
N ASP A 437 35.16 33.15 1.40
CA ASP A 437 35.16 31.86 0.71
C ASP A 437 35.00 32.04 -0.81
N TYR A 438 34.23 33.04 -1.25
CA TYR A 438 34.06 33.36 -2.66
C TYR A 438 35.38 33.81 -3.30
N ASN A 439 36.12 34.69 -2.62
CA ASN A 439 37.42 35.14 -3.09
C ASN A 439 38.46 34.00 -3.09
N GLY A 440 38.46 33.17 -2.04
CA GLY A 440 39.28 31.96 -1.97
C GLY A 440 38.97 30.99 -3.12
N PHE A 441 37.68 30.76 -3.39
CA PHE A 441 37.21 29.93 -4.49
C PHE A 441 37.69 30.43 -5.86
N LEU A 442 37.59 31.73 -6.14
CA LEU A 442 38.08 32.29 -7.41
C LEU A 442 39.60 32.13 -7.57
N LYS A 443 40.36 32.25 -6.48
CA LYS A 443 41.82 32.06 -6.50
C LYS A 443 42.19 30.61 -6.79
N GLU A 444 41.48 29.66 -6.18
CA GLU A 444 41.72 28.24 -6.39
C GLU A 444 41.38 27.79 -7.82
N LEU A 445 40.30 28.32 -8.41
CA LEU A 445 40.00 28.05 -9.82
C LEU A 445 41.15 28.50 -10.74
N ARG A 446 41.77 29.66 -10.46
CA ARG A 446 42.92 30.15 -11.23
C ARG A 446 44.18 29.32 -11.01
N SER A 447 44.47 28.89 -9.78
CA SER A 447 45.63 28.02 -9.50
C SER A 447 45.53 26.67 -10.20
N MET A 448 44.31 26.19 -10.44
CA MET A 448 44.02 24.97 -11.23
C MET A 448 44.07 25.18 -12.76
N GLY A 449 44.34 26.40 -13.25
CA GLY A 449 44.31 26.73 -14.69
C GLY A 449 42.90 26.85 -15.29
N LEU A 450 41.87 27.08 -14.46
CA LEU A 450 40.47 27.23 -14.87
C LEU A 450 40.03 28.70 -14.94
N ASP A 451 40.82 29.56 -15.60
CA ASP A 451 40.57 31.01 -15.67
C ASP A 451 39.21 31.37 -16.29
N GLY A 452 38.73 30.57 -17.25
CA GLY A 452 37.39 30.73 -17.84
C GLY A 452 36.27 30.52 -16.81
N ALA A 453 36.43 29.57 -15.89
CA ALA A 453 35.47 29.30 -14.83
C ALA A 453 35.49 30.41 -13.78
N ALA A 454 36.67 30.87 -13.37
CA ALA A 454 36.83 32.00 -12.45
C ALA A 454 36.17 33.27 -13.01
N SER A 455 36.35 33.52 -14.32
CA SER A 455 35.74 34.66 -15.00
C SER A 455 34.21 34.56 -15.07
N ALA A 456 33.68 33.37 -15.37
CA ALA A 456 32.24 33.14 -15.41
C ALA A 456 31.57 33.32 -14.02
N ALA A 457 32.24 32.87 -12.94
CA ALA A 457 31.77 33.06 -11.57
C ALA A 457 31.78 34.53 -11.15
N ALA A 458 32.81 35.29 -11.56
CA ALA A 458 32.90 36.74 -11.31
C ALA A 458 31.78 37.52 -12.01
N ALA A 459 31.47 37.18 -13.27
CA ALA A 459 30.44 37.85 -14.04
C ALA A 459 29.01 37.67 -13.50
N LYS A 460 28.76 36.59 -12.74
CA LYS A 460 27.43 36.26 -12.19
C LYS A 460 27.19 36.77 -10.76
N ALA A 461 28.21 37.26 -10.06
CA ALA A 461 28.05 37.88 -8.74
C ALA A 461 27.46 39.30 -8.80
N ASN A 462 27.46 39.94 -9.98
CA ASN A 462 26.95 41.29 -10.23
C ASN A 462 25.53 41.33 -10.83
N ARG A 463 24.75 40.22 -10.76
CA ARG A 463 23.39 40.12 -11.31
C ARG A 463 22.35 39.77 -10.26
#